data_AF-X4RBY7-F1
#
_entry.id   AF-X4RBY7-F1
#
_cell.length_a   1.000
_cell.length_b   1.000
_cell.length_c   1.000
_cell.angle_alpha   90.00
_cell.angle_beta   90.00
_cell.angle_gamma   90.00
#
_symmetry.space_group_name_H-M   'P 1'
#
loop_
_entity.id
_entity.type
_entity.pdbx_description
1 polymer ?
#
loop_
_entity_poly.entity_id
_entity_poly.type
_entity_poly.pdbx_seq_one_letter_code
_entity_poly.pdbx_strand_id
1 'polypeptide(L)'
;MSSEKLVLTVQCPDKPGITYAITGLLASVGGNIMESQQFNDPESGYFFVRIEAHVPGGKATIEAAFAQLAANHNMTYQISEVDRPIRTLIMVTKDSHCLSDLLSKHREGRLPIDVAAVVGNHDTLAPLANFYGKRFIHIPISSQTKEQAEASLLRLIEDEGIELVVLARYMQILSADLCEKLAGNVINIHHSFLPSFKGARPYQQAHSRGVKLIGATAHYVTADLDEGPIIEQDVVRVAHDDDELELRAKGAEVERQVLSRAVRWHAEHRILMNGHRTVIFS
;
A
#
# COMPACT_ATOMS: atom_id res chain seq x y z
N MET A 1 31.05 -14.75 3.78
CA MET A 1 30.26 -14.00 2.78
C MET A 1 29.01 -13.51 3.49
N SER A 2 28.61 -12.25 3.31
CA SER A 2 27.37 -11.75 3.92
C SER A 2 26.17 -12.54 3.38
N SER A 3 25.24 -12.92 4.24
CA SER A 3 23.96 -13.52 3.85
C SER A 3 22.90 -12.44 4.00
N GLU A 4 22.08 -12.24 2.98
CA GLU A 4 20.98 -11.27 3.02
C GLU A 4 19.65 -11.99 3.19
N LYS A 5 18.70 -11.32 3.84
CA LYS A 5 17.31 -11.76 3.88
C LYS A 5 16.57 -11.14 2.70
N LEU A 6 16.06 -11.98 1.83
CA LEU A 6 15.36 -11.55 0.62
C LEU A 6 13.90 -12.00 0.65
N VAL A 7 13.01 -11.17 0.11
CA VAL A 7 11.66 -11.56 -0.28
C VAL A 7 11.61 -11.68 -1.80
N LEU A 8 11.16 -12.83 -2.27
CA LEU A 8 10.89 -13.09 -3.67
C LEU A 8 9.37 -13.16 -3.86
N THR A 9 8.83 -12.26 -4.66
CA THR A 9 7.43 -12.32 -5.11
C THR A 9 7.40 -12.70 -6.57
N VAL A 10 6.51 -13.62 -6.93
CA VAL A 10 6.37 -14.10 -8.32
C VAL A 10 4.89 -14.24 -8.67
N GLN A 11 4.55 -13.82 -9.87
CA GLN A 11 3.28 -14.13 -10.53
C GLN A 11 3.54 -14.65 -11.95
N CYS A 12 2.84 -15.71 -12.36
CA CYS A 12 2.96 -16.27 -13.71
C CYS A 12 1.75 -17.14 -14.07
N PRO A 13 1.52 -17.49 -15.34
CA PRO A 13 0.55 -18.50 -15.72
C PRO A 13 0.85 -19.83 -15.01
N ASP A 14 -0.16 -20.45 -14.42
CA ASP A 14 -0.01 -21.67 -13.64
C ASP A 14 0.40 -22.86 -14.53
N LYS A 15 1.36 -23.65 -14.04
CA LYS A 15 1.79 -24.90 -14.66
C LYS A 15 2.54 -25.80 -13.66
N PRO A 16 2.50 -27.13 -13.86
CA PRO A 16 3.30 -28.04 -13.04
C PRO A 16 4.78 -27.66 -13.03
N GLY A 17 5.41 -27.75 -11.85
CA GLY A 17 6.85 -27.58 -11.66
C GLY A 17 7.33 -26.16 -11.34
N ILE A 18 6.46 -25.13 -11.30
CA ILE A 18 6.87 -23.76 -10.93
C ILE A 18 7.52 -23.74 -9.54
N THR A 19 6.86 -24.29 -8.52
CA THR A 19 7.38 -24.32 -7.14
C THR A 19 8.74 -25.03 -7.08
N TYR A 20 8.91 -26.16 -7.78
CA TYR A 20 10.19 -26.86 -7.85
C TYR A 20 11.27 -26.00 -8.52
N ALA A 21 10.95 -25.32 -9.62
CA ALA A 21 11.92 -24.50 -10.34
C ALA A 21 12.42 -23.32 -9.48
N ILE A 22 11.52 -22.64 -8.76
CA ILE A 22 11.87 -21.52 -7.86
C ILE A 22 12.68 -22.02 -6.67
N THR A 23 12.19 -23.05 -5.96
CA THR A 23 12.84 -23.56 -4.75
C THR A 23 14.15 -24.28 -5.05
N GLY A 24 14.24 -24.98 -6.18
CA GLY A 24 15.46 -25.60 -6.68
C GLY A 24 16.53 -24.57 -7.04
N LEU A 25 16.14 -23.43 -7.65
CA LEU A 25 17.07 -22.33 -7.89
C LEU A 25 17.61 -21.75 -6.57
N LEU A 26 16.74 -21.48 -5.60
CA LEU A 26 17.16 -21.02 -4.27
C LEU A 26 18.12 -22.01 -3.61
N ALA A 27 17.82 -23.30 -3.66
CA ALA A 27 18.69 -24.34 -3.12
C ALA A 27 20.06 -24.40 -3.84
N SER A 28 20.10 -24.18 -5.17
CA SER A 28 21.33 -24.25 -5.96
C SER A 28 22.38 -23.19 -5.57
N VAL A 29 21.92 -22.07 -5.01
CA VAL A 29 22.79 -20.99 -4.50
C VAL A 29 23.02 -21.08 -2.98
N GLY A 30 22.61 -22.19 -2.35
CA GLY A 30 22.70 -22.38 -0.91
C GLY A 30 21.69 -21.55 -0.10
N GLY A 31 20.62 -21.09 -0.74
CA GLY A 31 19.55 -20.34 -0.09
C GLY A 31 18.73 -21.22 0.87
N ASN A 32 18.29 -20.63 1.98
CA ASN A 32 17.43 -21.28 2.97
C ASN A 32 16.10 -20.52 3.10
N ILE A 33 15.00 -21.21 2.84
CA ILE A 33 13.65 -20.64 2.91
C ILE A 33 13.22 -20.51 4.38
N MET A 34 12.79 -19.31 4.77
CA MET A 34 12.30 -18.97 6.11
C MET A 34 10.77 -18.94 6.16
N GLU A 35 10.14 -18.40 5.11
CA GLU A 35 8.70 -18.34 4.94
C GLU A 35 8.36 -18.61 3.47
N SER A 36 7.28 -19.34 3.21
CA SER A 36 6.80 -19.59 1.84
C SER A 36 5.29 -19.73 1.84
N GLN A 37 4.64 -18.93 1.01
CA GLN A 37 3.20 -19.00 0.77
C GLN A 37 2.95 -18.94 -0.73
N GLN A 38 2.04 -19.80 -1.22
CA GLN A 38 1.64 -19.83 -2.61
C GLN A 38 0.12 -19.86 -2.73
N PHE A 39 -0.35 -19.35 -3.86
CA PHE A 39 -1.76 -19.37 -4.23
C PHE A 39 -1.90 -19.59 -5.73
N ASN A 40 -2.76 -20.53 -6.10
CA ASN A 40 -3.16 -20.78 -7.47
C ASN A 40 -4.57 -20.24 -7.62
N ASP A 41 -4.78 -19.28 -8.52
CA ASP A 41 -6.10 -18.74 -8.83
C ASP A 41 -6.68 -19.49 -10.04
N PRO A 42 -7.67 -20.40 -9.85
CA PRO A 42 -8.23 -21.16 -10.95
C PRO A 42 -9.03 -20.29 -11.93
N GLU A 43 -9.50 -19.10 -11.50
CA GLU A 43 -10.32 -18.21 -12.32
C GLU A 43 -9.46 -17.47 -13.36
N SER A 44 -8.33 -16.90 -12.92
CA SER A 44 -7.38 -16.23 -13.83
C SER A 44 -6.39 -17.20 -14.48
N GLY A 45 -6.19 -18.38 -13.91
CA GLY A 45 -5.16 -19.34 -14.33
C GLY A 45 -3.75 -18.90 -13.94
N TYR A 46 -3.60 -18.02 -12.95
CA TYR A 46 -2.30 -17.54 -12.46
C TYR A 46 -1.87 -18.21 -11.16
N PHE A 47 -0.57 -18.36 -11.03
CA PHE A 47 0.15 -18.78 -9.83
C PHE A 47 0.86 -17.58 -9.20
N PHE A 48 0.75 -17.47 -7.88
CA PHE A 48 1.37 -16.44 -7.05
C PHE A 48 2.17 -17.09 -5.94
N VAL A 49 3.36 -16.56 -5.64
CA VAL A 49 4.14 -17.00 -4.48
C VAL A 49 4.90 -15.84 -3.86
N ARG A 50 5.01 -15.86 -2.53
CA ARG A 50 5.92 -15.04 -1.73
C ARG A 50 6.83 -15.97 -0.94
N ILE A 51 8.14 -15.81 -1.11
CA ILE A 51 9.16 -16.58 -0.39
C ILE A 51 10.09 -15.62 0.31
N GLU A 52 10.21 -15.74 1.63
CA GLU A 52 11.30 -15.13 2.40
C GLU A 52 12.43 -16.16 2.53
N ALA A 53 13.65 -15.78 2.16
CA ALA A 53 14.81 -16.68 2.20
C ALA A 53 16.09 -15.95 2.63
N HIS A 54 16.97 -16.67 3.32
CA HIS A 54 18.36 -16.28 3.49
C HIS A 54 19.15 -16.73 2.28
N VAL A 55 19.80 -15.80 1.58
CA VAL A 55 20.60 -16.10 0.37
C VAL A 55 22.07 -15.71 0.59
N PRO A 56 23.00 -16.69 0.58
CA PRO A 56 24.43 -16.40 0.64
C PRO A 56 24.87 -15.54 -0.54
N GLY A 57 25.64 -14.47 -0.27
CA GLY A 57 26.07 -13.53 -1.29
C GLY A 57 24.96 -12.61 -1.81
N GLY A 58 23.78 -12.65 -1.18
CA GLY A 58 22.72 -11.68 -1.39
C GLY A 58 22.01 -11.76 -2.74
N LYS A 59 21.27 -10.70 -3.05
CA LYS A 59 20.46 -10.60 -4.29
C LYS A 59 21.28 -10.87 -5.55
N ALA A 60 22.50 -10.34 -5.61
CA ALA A 60 23.40 -10.49 -6.76
C ALA A 60 23.71 -11.96 -7.12
N THR A 61 23.61 -12.88 -6.15
CA THR A 61 23.92 -14.30 -6.37
C THR A 61 22.81 -15.03 -7.14
N ILE A 62 21.57 -14.57 -7.03
CA ILE A 62 20.40 -15.25 -7.63
C ILE A 62 19.79 -14.48 -8.80
N GLU A 63 20.00 -13.17 -8.90
CA GLU A 63 19.31 -12.27 -9.84
C GLU A 63 19.38 -12.73 -11.30
N ALA A 64 20.58 -13.02 -11.82
CA ALA A 64 20.75 -13.46 -13.21
C ALA A 64 20.05 -14.80 -13.52
N ALA A 65 20.15 -15.76 -12.59
CA ALA A 65 19.52 -17.06 -12.75
C ALA A 65 17.98 -16.97 -12.60
N PHE A 66 17.49 -16.09 -11.72
CA PHE A 66 16.06 -15.85 -11.57
C PHE A 66 15.48 -15.15 -12.80
N ALA A 67 16.20 -14.20 -13.41
CA ALA A 67 15.81 -13.58 -14.66
C ALA A 67 15.64 -14.62 -15.80
N GLN A 68 16.56 -15.58 -15.90
CA GLN A 68 16.44 -16.67 -16.87
C GLN A 68 15.24 -17.58 -16.59
N LEU A 69 15.01 -17.93 -15.31
CA LEU A 69 13.84 -18.71 -14.90
C LEU A 69 12.54 -17.98 -15.24
N ALA A 70 12.49 -16.68 -14.96
CA ALA A 70 11.35 -15.83 -15.23
C ALA A 70 11.02 -15.80 -16.73
N ALA A 71 12.02 -15.64 -17.59
CA ALA A 71 11.85 -15.69 -19.04
C ALA A 71 11.29 -17.04 -19.52
N ASN A 72 11.79 -18.15 -18.97
CA ASN A 72 11.35 -19.51 -19.33
C ASN A 72 9.91 -19.84 -18.87
N HIS A 73 9.39 -19.09 -17.90
CA HIS A 73 8.09 -19.36 -17.27
C HIS A 73 7.09 -18.21 -17.40
N ASN A 74 7.40 -17.16 -18.16
CA ASN A 74 6.60 -15.95 -18.28
C ASN A 74 6.26 -15.35 -16.90
N MET A 75 7.26 -15.26 -16.02
CA MET A 75 7.09 -14.72 -14.69
C MET A 75 7.29 -13.20 -14.68
N THR A 76 6.41 -12.51 -13.96
CA THR A 76 6.74 -11.21 -13.37
C THR A 76 7.21 -11.48 -11.95
N TYR A 77 8.34 -10.89 -11.54
CA TYR A 77 8.90 -11.12 -10.22
C TYR A 77 9.55 -9.87 -9.65
N GLN A 78 9.71 -9.85 -8.34
CA GLN A 78 10.55 -8.90 -7.63
C GLN A 78 11.42 -9.65 -6.61
N ILE A 79 12.64 -9.15 -6.41
CA ILE A 79 13.55 -9.60 -5.37
C ILE A 79 13.93 -8.36 -4.55
N SER A 80 13.48 -8.35 -3.30
CA SER A 80 13.62 -7.24 -2.38
C SER A 80 14.36 -7.67 -1.12
N GLU A 81 15.08 -6.75 -0.50
CA GLU A 81 15.72 -6.98 0.81
C GLU A 81 14.68 -6.78 1.91
N VAL A 82 14.58 -7.72 2.86
CA VAL A 82 13.61 -7.67 3.97
C VAL A 82 13.84 -6.44 4.86
N ASP A 83 15.10 -6.09 5.10
CA ASP A 83 15.48 -5.06 6.08
C ASP A 83 15.55 -3.64 5.45
N ARG A 84 15.23 -3.49 4.16
CA ARG A 84 15.23 -2.18 3.48
C ARG A 84 13.85 -1.53 3.58
N PRO A 85 13.68 -0.45 4.37
CA PRO A 85 12.38 0.21 4.48
C PRO A 85 11.99 0.85 3.14
N ILE A 86 10.69 0.77 2.80
CA ILE A 86 10.16 1.36 1.57
C ILE A 86 10.08 2.88 1.70
N ARG A 87 10.73 3.59 0.78
CA ARG A 87 10.76 5.05 0.82
C ARG A 87 9.39 5.62 0.48
N THR A 88 8.79 6.31 1.44
CA THR A 88 7.35 6.60 1.45
C THR A 88 7.06 8.09 1.59
N LEU A 89 6.12 8.58 0.76
CA LEU A 89 5.53 9.91 0.85
C LEU A 89 4.11 9.81 1.41
N ILE A 90 3.78 10.58 2.45
CA ILE A 90 2.43 10.59 3.03
C ILE A 90 1.73 11.90 2.63
N MET A 91 0.59 11.80 1.95
CA MET A 91 -0.22 12.94 1.52
C MET A 91 -1.43 13.13 2.43
N VAL A 92 -1.70 14.37 2.83
CA VAL A 92 -2.74 14.71 3.82
C VAL A 92 -3.52 15.96 3.46
N THR A 93 -4.72 16.11 4.03
CA THR A 93 -5.51 17.36 3.95
C THR A 93 -5.59 18.06 5.30
N LYS A 94 -6.63 17.78 6.10
CA LYS A 94 -6.83 18.40 7.42
C LYS A 94 -7.06 17.38 8.53
N ASP A 95 -7.57 16.20 8.17
CA ASP A 95 -7.84 15.12 9.10
C ASP A 95 -6.53 14.46 9.54
N SER A 96 -6.23 14.47 10.83
CA SER A 96 -4.93 14.06 11.37
C SER A 96 -4.82 12.57 11.71
N HIS A 97 -5.95 11.86 11.77
CA HIS A 97 -6.03 10.56 12.44
C HIS A 97 -5.18 9.49 11.77
N CYS A 98 -5.21 9.37 10.44
CA CYS A 98 -4.38 8.43 9.70
C CYS A 98 -2.89 8.80 9.76
N LEU A 99 -2.55 10.09 9.60
CA LEU A 99 -1.17 10.56 9.68
C LEU A 99 -0.55 10.24 11.06
N SER A 100 -1.27 10.53 12.14
CA SER A 100 -0.81 10.28 13.50
C SER A 100 -0.52 8.79 13.75
N ASP A 101 -1.40 7.90 13.28
CA ASP A 101 -1.23 6.46 13.45
C ASP A 101 -0.04 5.91 12.66
N LEU A 102 0.11 6.32 11.38
CA LEU A 102 1.25 5.93 10.55
C LEU A 102 2.58 6.40 11.16
N LEU A 103 2.67 7.66 11.58
CA LEU A 103 3.89 8.23 12.15
C LEU A 103 4.24 7.63 13.53
N SER A 104 3.24 7.34 14.37
CA SER A 104 3.47 6.64 15.64
C SER A 104 4.02 5.24 15.40
N LYS A 105 3.39 4.47 14.51
CA LYS A 105 3.82 3.10 14.17
C LYS A 105 5.21 3.07 13.53
N HIS A 106 5.51 4.02 12.65
CA HIS A 106 6.86 4.22 12.12
C HIS A 106 7.88 4.49 13.23
N ARG A 107 7.61 5.45 14.13
CA ARG A 107 8.53 5.78 15.23
C ARG A 107 8.79 4.61 16.17
N GLU A 108 7.81 3.73 16.33
CA GLU A 108 7.89 2.53 17.16
C GLU A 108 8.51 1.31 16.44
N GLY A 109 8.93 1.46 15.17
CA GLY A 109 9.49 0.36 14.38
C GLY A 109 8.47 -0.71 13.96
N ARG A 110 7.17 -0.41 14.04
CA ARG A 110 6.07 -1.33 13.69
C ARG A 110 5.59 -1.19 12.25
N LEU A 111 6.15 -0.24 11.50
CA LEU A 111 5.82 0.02 10.10
C LEU A 111 7.14 0.18 9.31
N PRO A 112 7.52 -0.79 8.46
CA PRO A 112 8.84 -0.82 7.81
C PRO A 112 8.90 0.10 6.58
N ILE A 113 8.63 1.39 6.80
CA ILE A 113 8.71 2.43 5.78
C ILE A 113 9.74 3.49 6.19
N ASP A 114 10.34 4.17 5.22
CA ASP A 114 11.11 5.39 5.44
C ASP A 114 10.27 6.58 5.01
N VAL A 115 9.65 7.28 5.96
CA VAL A 115 8.84 8.46 5.65
C VAL A 115 9.76 9.62 5.25
N ALA A 116 9.86 9.88 3.96
CA ALA A 116 10.72 10.90 3.36
C ALA A 116 10.16 12.33 3.52
N ALA A 117 8.84 12.47 3.38
CA ALA A 117 8.12 13.71 3.67
C ALA A 117 6.64 13.48 3.93
N VAL A 118 6.00 14.49 4.52
CA VAL A 118 4.55 14.64 4.54
C VAL A 118 4.19 15.80 3.62
N VAL A 119 3.30 15.56 2.65
CA VAL A 119 2.79 16.59 1.73
C VAL A 119 1.37 16.93 2.10
N GLY A 120 1.06 18.20 2.29
CA GLY A 120 -0.31 18.66 2.52
C GLY A 120 -0.75 19.70 1.50
N ASN A 121 -2.02 19.68 1.12
CA ASN A 121 -2.64 20.82 0.41
C ASN A 121 -3.02 21.97 1.34
N HIS A 122 -3.04 21.70 2.65
CA HIS A 122 -3.07 22.70 3.73
C HIS A 122 -1.87 22.49 4.65
N ASP A 123 -1.48 23.52 5.38
CA ASP A 123 -0.40 23.50 6.38
C ASP A 123 -0.86 23.04 7.78
N THR A 124 -2.15 22.75 7.95
CA THR A 124 -2.79 22.42 9.23
C THR A 124 -2.08 21.29 10.00
N LEU A 125 -1.51 20.32 9.30
CA LEU A 125 -0.85 19.15 9.89
C LEU A 125 0.68 19.26 9.96
N ALA A 126 1.26 20.40 9.58
CA ALA A 126 2.69 20.65 9.73
C ALA A 126 3.19 20.50 11.19
N PRO A 127 2.48 21.01 12.22
CA PRO A 127 2.90 20.79 13.61
C PRO A 127 2.97 19.31 14.00
N LEU A 128 2.06 18.48 13.50
CA LEU A 128 2.03 17.04 13.75
C LEU A 128 3.21 16.33 13.08
N ALA A 129 3.51 16.64 11.81
CA ALA A 129 4.68 16.10 11.14
C ALA A 129 5.99 16.49 11.85
N ASN A 130 6.12 17.76 12.24
CA ASN A 130 7.27 18.27 12.97
C ASN A 130 7.45 17.59 14.34
N PHE A 131 6.37 17.31 15.06
CA PHE A 131 6.40 16.57 16.32
C PHE A 131 7.04 15.17 16.18
N TYR A 132 6.84 14.52 15.04
CA TYR A 132 7.48 13.23 14.71
C TYR A 132 8.83 13.39 13.98
N GLY A 133 9.35 14.61 13.85
CA GLY A 133 10.62 14.88 13.17
C GLY A 133 10.57 14.68 11.65
N LYS A 134 9.38 14.74 11.03
CA LYS A 134 9.22 14.57 9.59
C LYS A 134 9.04 15.92 8.89
N ARG A 135 9.75 16.10 7.77
CA ARG A 135 9.64 17.30 6.93
C ARG A 135 8.23 17.40 6.36
N PHE A 136 7.62 18.57 6.51
CA PHE A 136 6.33 18.90 5.90
C PHE A 136 6.53 19.79 4.67
N ILE A 137 5.86 19.46 3.57
CA ILE A 137 5.87 20.22 2.33
C ILE A 137 4.44 20.65 2.03
N HIS A 138 4.21 21.96 1.92
CA HIS A 138 2.91 22.51 1.57
C HIS A 138 2.82 22.71 0.06
N ILE A 139 1.93 21.95 -0.61
CA ILE A 139 1.63 22.08 -2.03
C ILE A 139 0.16 22.49 -2.17
N PRO A 140 -0.15 23.80 -2.20
CA PRO A 140 -1.52 24.28 -2.34
C PRO A 140 -2.09 23.88 -3.72
N ILE A 141 -3.38 23.57 -3.74
CA ILE A 141 -4.05 23.09 -4.94
C ILE A 141 -5.44 23.71 -5.08
N SER A 142 -5.74 24.18 -6.29
CA SER A 142 -7.06 24.59 -6.74
C SER A 142 -7.34 23.97 -8.10
N SER A 143 -8.56 24.15 -8.63
CA SER A 143 -8.88 23.71 -9.99
C SER A 143 -7.98 24.34 -11.05
N GLN A 144 -7.49 25.56 -10.84
CA GLN A 144 -6.58 26.24 -11.79
C GLN A 144 -5.12 25.81 -11.65
N THR A 145 -4.69 25.38 -10.45
CA THR A 145 -3.28 25.05 -10.18
C THR A 145 -3.01 23.55 -10.13
N LYS A 146 -4.03 22.70 -10.33
CA LYS A 146 -3.93 21.23 -10.21
C LYS A 146 -2.76 20.64 -11.01
N GLU A 147 -2.64 20.99 -12.28
CA GLU A 147 -1.57 20.48 -13.14
C GLU A 147 -0.17 20.85 -12.61
N GLN A 148 0.01 22.09 -12.14
CA GLN A 148 1.27 22.56 -11.57
C GLN A 148 1.59 21.89 -10.22
N ALA A 149 0.56 21.68 -9.39
CA ALA A 149 0.69 20.99 -8.12
C ALA A 149 1.08 19.52 -8.31
N GLU A 150 0.42 18.81 -9.24
CA GLU A 150 0.73 17.41 -9.56
C GLU A 150 2.11 17.28 -10.23
N ALA A 151 2.50 18.22 -11.09
CA ALA A 151 3.86 18.25 -11.65
C ALA A 151 4.93 18.45 -10.57
N SER A 152 4.66 19.28 -9.55
CA SER A 152 5.56 19.48 -8.42
C SER A 152 5.65 18.23 -7.54
N LEU A 153 4.52 17.54 -7.34
CA LEU A 153 4.45 16.27 -6.63
C LEU A 153 5.24 15.17 -7.36
N LEU A 154 5.11 15.06 -8.68
CA LEU A 154 5.85 14.09 -9.49
C LEU A 154 7.36 14.32 -9.40
N ARG A 155 7.82 15.58 -9.53
CA ARG A 155 9.24 15.90 -9.36
C ARG A 155 9.75 15.51 -7.98
N LEU A 156 8.99 15.80 -6.93
CA LEU A 156 9.35 15.39 -5.56
C LEU A 156 9.46 13.86 -5.43
N ILE A 157 8.52 13.12 -6.03
CA ILE A 157 8.53 11.65 -6.06
C ILE A 157 9.79 11.13 -6.76
N GLU A 158 10.13 11.69 -7.92
CA GLU A 158 11.30 11.30 -8.72
C GLU A 158 12.62 11.67 -8.02
N ASP A 159 12.77 12.93 -7.60
CA ASP A 159 13.99 13.46 -6.98
C ASP A 159 14.33 12.74 -5.68
N GLU A 160 13.31 12.32 -4.93
CA GLU A 160 13.50 11.62 -3.66
C GLU A 160 13.44 10.10 -3.78
N GLY A 161 13.23 9.55 -4.99
CA GLY A 161 13.11 8.10 -5.18
C GLY A 161 12.01 7.49 -4.31
N ILE A 162 10.83 8.13 -4.27
CA ILE A 162 9.68 7.63 -3.53
C ILE A 162 9.15 6.37 -4.22
N GLU A 163 8.97 5.32 -3.44
CA GLU A 163 8.51 4.00 -3.88
C GLU A 163 7.03 3.76 -3.54
N LEU A 164 6.53 4.44 -2.50
CA LEU A 164 5.13 4.37 -2.07
C LEU A 164 4.57 5.75 -1.75
N VAL A 165 3.39 6.06 -2.27
CA VAL A 165 2.58 7.21 -1.89
C VAL A 165 1.38 6.74 -1.08
N VAL A 166 1.16 7.33 0.10
CA VAL A 166 0.02 7.03 0.96
C VAL A 166 -0.90 8.23 1.05
N LEU A 167 -2.12 8.11 0.53
CA LEU A 167 -3.16 9.12 0.67
C LEU A 167 -3.85 8.95 2.03
N ALA A 168 -3.23 9.51 3.07
CA ALA A 168 -3.76 9.50 4.43
C ALA A 168 -4.88 10.55 4.57
N ARG A 169 -6.05 10.22 4.02
CA ARG A 169 -7.22 11.12 3.94
C ARG A 169 -6.93 12.39 3.14
N TYR A 170 -6.23 12.23 2.03
CA TYR A 170 -6.04 13.28 1.03
C TYR A 170 -7.32 13.46 0.21
N MET A 171 -7.91 14.65 0.25
CA MET A 171 -9.27 14.89 -0.27
C MET A 171 -9.31 15.36 -1.72
N GLN A 172 -8.18 15.48 -2.41
CA GLN A 172 -8.14 15.85 -3.82
C GLN A 172 -8.05 14.60 -4.69
N ILE A 173 -8.86 14.57 -5.72
CA ILE A 173 -8.83 13.53 -6.74
C ILE A 173 -7.55 13.71 -7.56
N LEU A 174 -6.71 12.68 -7.64
CA LEU A 174 -5.54 12.68 -8.51
C LEU A 174 -5.97 12.63 -9.98
N SER A 175 -5.23 13.27 -10.89
CA SER A 175 -5.49 13.11 -12.32
C SER A 175 -5.21 11.68 -12.80
N ALA A 176 -5.84 11.30 -13.91
CA ALA A 176 -5.60 9.99 -14.54
C ALA A 176 -4.12 9.78 -14.91
N ASP A 177 -3.45 10.83 -15.42
CA ASP A 177 -2.02 10.80 -15.76
C ASP A 177 -1.15 10.50 -14.53
N LEU A 178 -1.45 11.14 -13.39
CA LEU A 178 -0.74 10.88 -12.14
C LEU A 178 -1.00 9.45 -11.63
N CYS A 179 -2.25 8.97 -11.71
CA CYS A 179 -2.60 7.60 -11.33
C CYS A 179 -1.87 6.57 -12.18
N GLU A 180 -1.73 6.80 -13.49
CA GLU A 180 -1.04 5.89 -14.41
C GLU A 180 0.46 5.83 -14.12
N LYS A 181 1.11 6.99 -13.91
CA LYS A 181 2.54 7.06 -13.57
C LYS A 181 2.89 6.39 -12.25
N LEU A 182 1.95 6.37 -11.30
CA LEU A 182 2.14 5.81 -9.97
C LEU A 182 1.39 4.47 -9.76
N ALA A 183 0.96 3.83 -10.86
CA ALA A 183 0.15 2.62 -10.79
C ALA A 183 0.82 1.53 -9.92
N GLY A 184 0.06 0.97 -8.97
CA GLY A 184 0.54 -0.03 -8.01
C GLY A 184 1.32 0.52 -6.82
N ASN A 185 1.61 1.82 -6.78
CA ASN A 185 2.44 2.46 -5.75
C ASN A 185 1.72 3.59 -4.99
N VAL A 186 0.40 3.72 -5.14
CA VAL A 186 -0.42 4.67 -4.38
C VAL A 186 -1.49 3.93 -3.60
N ILE A 187 -1.47 4.02 -2.27
CA ILE A 187 -2.50 3.45 -1.39
C ILE A 187 -3.40 4.57 -0.89
N ASN A 188 -4.70 4.40 -1.04
CA ASN A 188 -5.71 5.30 -0.50
C ASN A 188 -6.50 4.65 0.64
N ILE A 189 -7.08 5.48 1.51
CA ILE A 189 -8.08 5.07 2.49
C ILE A 189 -9.41 5.75 2.19
N HIS A 190 -10.42 4.93 1.94
CA HIS A 190 -11.80 5.38 1.79
C HIS A 190 -12.60 5.01 3.05
N HIS A 191 -13.37 5.96 3.57
CA HIS A 191 -14.08 5.89 4.86
C HIS A 191 -15.39 5.09 4.82
N SER A 192 -15.62 4.38 3.73
CA SER A 192 -16.78 3.54 3.53
C SER A 192 -16.34 2.12 3.20
N PHE A 193 -17.22 1.17 3.50
CA PHE A 193 -17.08 -0.19 3.04
C PHE A 193 -17.53 -0.24 1.58
N LEU A 194 -16.59 -0.12 0.65
CA LEU A 194 -16.90 -0.17 -0.78
C LEU A 194 -17.59 -1.51 -1.11
N PRO A 195 -18.67 -1.50 -1.91
CA PRO A 195 -19.18 -0.41 -2.75
C PRO A 195 -20.24 0.52 -2.10
N SER A 196 -20.44 0.49 -0.77
CA SER A 196 -21.54 1.21 -0.11
C SER A 196 -21.20 2.68 0.19
N PHE A 197 -22.13 3.61 -0.09
CA PHE A 197 -22.06 5.06 0.20
C PHE A 197 -20.94 5.83 -0.51
N LYS A 198 -21.05 5.98 -1.84
CA LYS A 198 -20.23 6.90 -2.64
C LYS A 198 -20.64 8.37 -2.40
N GLY A 199 -19.69 9.31 -2.46
CA GLY A 199 -19.96 10.75 -2.48
C GLY A 199 -19.80 11.49 -1.14
N ALA A 200 -20.33 12.72 -1.06
CA ALA A 200 -20.11 13.62 0.07
C ALA A 200 -20.90 13.24 1.34
N ARG A 201 -20.34 13.56 2.51
CA ARG A 201 -20.97 13.39 3.85
C ARG A 201 -21.41 11.93 4.15
N PRO A 202 -20.49 10.96 4.07
CA PRO A 202 -20.76 9.55 4.32
C PRO A 202 -21.43 9.25 5.67
N TYR A 203 -20.94 9.86 6.75
CA TYR A 203 -21.44 9.62 8.11
C TYR A 203 -22.88 10.12 8.29
N GLN A 204 -23.25 11.22 7.63
CA GLN A 204 -24.62 11.72 7.64
C GLN A 204 -25.56 10.74 6.89
N GLN A 205 -25.11 10.18 5.76
CA GLN A 205 -25.86 9.17 5.01
C GLN A 205 -26.03 7.88 5.84
N ALA A 206 -24.95 7.42 6.48
CA ALA A 206 -24.94 6.25 7.35
C ALA A 206 -25.89 6.40 8.55
N HIS A 207 -25.84 7.54 9.24
CA HIS A 207 -26.74 7.88 10.34
C HIS A 207 -28.21 7.87 9.87
N SER A 208 -28.51 8.60 8.80
CA SER A 208 -29.86 8.71 8.24
C SER A 208 -30.41 7.35 7.79
N ARG A 209 -29.55 6.45 7.31
CA ARG A 209 -29.93 5.10 6.88
C ARG A 209 -30.06 4.12 8.05
N GLY A 210 -29.60 4.49 9.24
CA GLY A 210 -29.68 3.67 10.46
C GLY A 210 -28.78 2.44 10.42
N VAL A 211 -27.62 2.52 9.74
CA VAL A 211 -26.69 1.40 9.61
C VAL A 211 -26.25 0.87 10.97
N LYS A 212 -25.82 -0.39 11.03
CA LYS A 212 -25.30 -1.05 12.25
C LYS A 212 -23.81 -1.35 12.18
N LEU A 213 -23.21 -1.05 11.03
CA LEU A 213 -21.80 -1.15 10.75
C LEU A 213 -21.41 0.06 9.90
N ILE A 214 -20.25 0.63 10.20
CA ILE A 214 -19.50 1.49 9.29
C ILE A 214 -18.14 0.81 9.05
N GLY A 215 -17.45 1.15 7.98
CA GLY A 215 -16.17 0.51 7.66
C GLY A 215 -15.27 1.39 6.83
N ALA A 216 -14.07 0.91 6.59
CA ALA A 216 -13.10 1.56 5.75
C ALA A 216 -12.47 0.56 4.78
N THR A 217 -12.01 1.07 3.64
CA THR A 217 -11.39 0.29 2.58
C THR A 217 -10.07 0.93 2.19
N ALA A 218 -8.96 0.21 2.35
CA ALA A 218 -7.69 0.56 1.74
C ALA A 218 -7.57 -0.13 0.38
N HIS A 219 -7.13 0.61 -0.63
CA HIS A 219 -7.02 0.12 -2.01
C HIS A 219 -5.90 0.83 -2.74
N TYR A 220 -5.40 0.22 -3.81
CA TYR A 220 -4.54 0.93 -4.75
C TYR A 220 -5.34 1.96 -5.55
N VAL A 221 -4.74 3.11 -5.83
CA VAL A 221 -5.39 4.14 -6.66
C VAL A 221 -5.27 3.78 -8.14
N THR A 222 -6.36 4.01 -8.86
CA THR A 222 -6.48 3.89 -10.31
C THR A 222 -7.06 5.19 -10.89
N ALA A 223 -7.13 5.30 -12.21
CA ALA A 223 -7.83 6.42 -12.85
C ALA A 223 -9.34 6.44 -12.51
N ASP A 224 -9.93 5.27 -12.27
CA ASP A 224 -11.30 5.14 -11.77
C ASP A 224 -11.35 5.42 -10.26
N LEU A 225 -12.12 6.46 -9.89
CA LEU A 225 -12.19 6.97 -8.52
C LEU A 225 -12.81 5.94 -7.57
N ASP A 226 -12.09 5.62 -6.48
CA ASP A 226 -12.51 4.68 -5.43
C ASP A 226 -12.84 3.26 -5.96
N GLU A 227 -12.25 2.84 -7.08
CA GLU A 227 -12.52 1.54 -7.73
C GLU A 227 -11.28 0.68 -7.97
N GLY A 228 -10.13 1.12 -7.47
CA GLY A 228 -8.90 0.35 -7.61
C GLY A 228 -8.87 -0.91 -6.74
N PRO A 229 -7.90 -1.81 -6.98
CA PRO A 229 -7.84 -3.11 -6.32
C PRO A 229 -7.76 -2.99 -4.80
N ILE A 230 -8.73 -3.60 -4.12
CA ILE A 230 -8.86 -3.58 -2.65
C ILE A 230 -7.68 -4.33 -2.03
N ILE A 231 -7.08 -3.74 -1.00
CA ILE A 231 -6.00 -4.33 -0.20
C ILE A 231 -6.56 -4.83 1.12
N GLU A 232 -7.35 -4.00 1.81
CA GLU A 232 -7.87 -4.32 3.13
C GLU A 232 -9.21 -3.64 3.39
N GLN A 233 -10.08 -4.34 4.11
CA GLN A 233 -11.35 -3.78 4.57
C GLN A 233 -11.61 -4.19 6.02
N ASP A 234 -12.25 -3.30 6.77
CA ASP A 234 -12.73 -3.63 8.11
C ASP A 234 -13.94 -2.80 8.49
N VAL A 235 -14.66 -3.23 9.52
CA VAL A 235 -15.90 -2.63 9.99
C VAL A 235 -15.90 -2.48 11.51
N VAL A 236 -16.65 -1.49 11.98
CA VAL A 236 -16.95 -1.29 13.39
C VAL A 236 -18.45 -1.15 13.59
N ARG A 237 -18.95 -1.69 14.70
CA ARG A 237 -20.36 -1.62 15.07
C ARG A 237 -20.74 -0.20 15.50
N VAL A 238 -21.91 0.23 15.04
CA VAL A 238 -22.53 1.48 15.45
C VAL A 238 -23.92 1.22 16.04
N ALA A 239 -24.27 2.02 17.03
CA ALA A 239 -25.51 1.96 17.77
C ALA A 239 -26.55 2.94 17.18
N HIS A 240 -27.77 2.91 17.69
CA HIS A 240 -28.87 3.76 17.20
C HIS A 240 -28.88 5.15 17.84
N ASP A 241 -28.19 5.28 18.96
CA ASP A 241 -27.95 6.47 19.75
C ASP A 241 -26.60 7.13 19.42
N ASP A 242 -25.80 6.53 18.51
CA ASP A 242 -24.56 7.15 18.03
C ASP A 242 -24.88 8.40 17.20
N ASP A 243 -24.38 9.56 17.63
CA ASP A 243 -24.50 10.80 16.85
C ASP A 243 -23.44 10.90 15.72
N GLU A 244 -23.50 11.97 14.92
CA GLU A 244 -22.54 12.15 13.81
C GLU A 244 -21.07 12.25 14.29
N LEU A 245 -20.83 12.81 15.47
CA LEU A 245 -19.47 12.93 16.03
C LEU A 245 -18.94 11.57 16.46
N GLU A 246 -19.79 10.75 17.09
CA GLU A 246 -19.44 9.38 17.49
C GLU A 246 -19.18 8.48 16.27
N LEU A 247 -20.02 8.60 15.23
CA LEU A 247 -19.79 7.88 13.95
C LEU A 247 -18.46 8.29 13.31
N ARG A 248 -18.13 9.58 13.29
CA ARG A 248 -16.85 10.09 12.78
C ARG A 248 -15.66 9.57 13.60
N ALA A 249 -15.79 9.51 14.93
CA ALA A 249 -14.74 9.00 15.81
C ALA A 249 -14.47 7.51 15.57
N LYS A 250 -15.53 6.68 15.54
CA LYS A 250 -15.45 5.24 15.24
C LYS A 250 -14.91 4.99 13.82
N GLY A 251 -15.36 5.81 12.87
CA GLY A 251 -14.86 5.80 11.50
C GLY A 251 -13.36 6.10 11.39
N ALA A 252 -12.89 7.12 12.09
CA ALA A 252 -11.47 7.46 12.14
C ALA A 252 -10.62 6.32 12.76
N GLU A 253 -11.15 5.56 13.71
CA GLU A 253 -10.46 4.40 14.28
C GLU A 253 -10.29 3.27 13.26
N VAL A 254 -11.36 2.87 12.57
CA VAL A 254 -11.29 1.82 11.55
C VAL A 254 -10.41 2.24 10.37
N GLU A 255 -10.46 3.50 9.95
CA GLU A 255 -9.60 4.05 8.88
C GLU A 255 -8.11 3.95 9.22
N ARG A 256 -7.72 4.29 10.45
CA ARG A 256 -6.32 4.14 10.93
C ARG A 256 -5.84 2.71 10.82
N GLN A 257 -6.64 1.78 11.33
CA GLN A 257 -6.28 0.36 11.40
C GLN A 257 -6.16 -0.26 10.01
N VAL A 258 -7.13 0.01 9.14
CA VAL A 258 -7.17 -0.49 7.75
C VAL A 258 -5.99 0.07 6.95
N LEU A 259 -5.76 1.39 6.97
CA LEU A 259 -4.67 1.99 6.21
C LEU A 259 -3.29 1.50 6.68
N SER A 260 -3.06 1.46 8.00
CA SER A 260 -1.77 1.01 8.53
C SER A 260 -1.47 -0.47 8.22
N ARG A 261 -2.49 -1.34 8.16
CA ARG A 261 -2.31 -2.73 7.71
C ARG A 261 -1.92 -2.79 6.23
N ALA A 262 -2.65 -2.07 5.38
CA ALA A 262 -2.37 -2.01 3.95
C ALA A 262 -0.94 -1.51 3.66
N VAL A 263 -0.52 -0.43 4.32
CA VAL A 263 0.86 0.10 4.17
C VAL A 263 1.90 -0.90 4.66
N ARG A 264 1.63 -1.59 5.78
CA ARG A 264 2.54 -2.63 6.29
C ARG A 264 2.67 -3.79 5.31
N TRP A 265 1.57 -4.31 4.80
CA TRP A 265 1.59 -5.42 3.85
C TRP A 265 2.27 -5.06 2.54
N HIS A 266 2.09 -3.82 2.06
CA HIS A 266 2.84 -3.32 0.91
C HIS A 266 4.34 -3.32 1.20
N ALA A 267 4.75 -2.74 2.33
CA ALA A 267 6.16 -2.62 2.71
C ALA A 267 6.84 -3.97 3.00
N GLU A 268 6.09 -4.98 3.43
CA GLU A 268 6.58 -6.36 3.65
C GLU A 268 6.49 -7.24 2.38
N HIS A 269 6.17 -6.65 1.22
CA HIS A 269 5.99 -7.33 -0.06
C HIS A 269 4.97 -8.48 -0.01
N ARG A 270 3.86 -8.26 0.70
CA ARG A 270 2.77 -9.24 0.90
C ARG A 270 1.64 -9.14 -0.11
N ILE A 271 1.64 -8.09 -0.95
CA ILE A 271 0.56 -7.79 -1.88
C ILE A 271 1.01 -8.07 -3.31
N LEU A 272 0.33 -8.97 -4.01
CA LEU A 272 0.50 -9.16 -5.46
C LEU A 272 -0.80 -8.77 -6.17
N MET A 273 -0.66 -8.06 -7.30
CA MET A 273 -1.79 -7.64 -8.12
C MET A 273 -2.35 -8.83 -8.91
N ASN A 274 -3.68 -8.94 -9.00
CA ASN A 274 -4.34 -9.96 -9.80
C ASN A 274 -5.50 -9.32 -10.58
N GLY A 275 -5.17 -8.68 -11.70
CA GLY A 275 -6.11 -7.87 -12.47
C GLY A 275 -6.69 -6.74 -11.61
N HIS A 276 -8.01 -6.77 -11.39
CA HIS A 276 -8.74 -5.81 -10.55
C HIS A 276 -8.78 -6.19 -9.05
N ARG A 277 -8.12 -7.28 -8.64
CA ARG A 277 -8.06 -7.77 -7.25
C ARG A 277 -6.61 -7.80 -6.75
N THR A 278 -6.44 -8.17 -5.49
CA THR A 278 -5.13 -8.42 -4.88
C THR A 278 -5.08 -9.82 -4.27
N VAL A 279 -3.88 -10.39 -4.19
CA VAL A 279 -3.54 -11.56 -3.39
C VAL A 279 -2.70 -11.06 -2.21
N ILE A 280 -3.12 -11.36 -0.98
CA ILE A 280 -2.47 -10.91 0.26
C ILE A 280 -1.91 -12.13 1.00
N PHE A 281 -0.60 -12.15 1.23
CA PHE A 281 0.09 -13.22 1.96
C PHE A 281 0.26 -12.85 3.45
N SER A 282 -0.22 -13.71 4.36
CA SER A 282 -0.36 -13.44 5.81
C SER A 282 0.95 -13.40 6.58
#